data_AF-A0A958IA37-F1
#
_entry.id   AF-A0A958IA37-F1
#
_cell.length_a   1.000
_cell.length_b   1.000
_cell.length_c   1.000
_cell.angle_alpha   90.00
_cell.angle_beta   90.00
_cell.angle_gamma   90.00
#
_symmetry.space_group_name_H-M   'P 1'
#
loop_
_entity.id
_entity.type
_entity.pdbx_description
1 polymer ?
#
loop_
_entity_poly.entity_id
_entity_poly.type
_entity_poly.pdbx_seq_one_letter_code
_entity_poly.pdbx_strand_id
1 'polypeptide(L)'
;RKARAIFENALVVLAIELVSGAQALDFHLPLQPGRGVAAAHRQIRAEIPHLDRDRYLRPELDKICDLIRSGTLVVAVENAVEKLL
;
A
#
# COMPACT_ATOMS: atom_id res chain seq x y z
N ARG A 1 4.50 5.33 25.72
CA ARG A 1 5.19 6.29 24.81
C ARG A 1 6.05 5.59 23.76
N LYS A 2 7.06 4.78 24.14
CA LYS A 2 7.95 4.09 23.17
C LYS A 2 7.21 3.16 22.19
N ALA A 3 6.28 2.33 22.67
CA ALA A 3 5.49 1.43 21.81
C ALA A 3 4.71 2.18 20.72
N ARG A 4 4.10 3.34 21.07
CA ARG A 4 3.40 4.18 20.09
C ARG A 4 4.35 4.71 19.03
N ALA A 5 5.53 5.21 19.41
CA ALA A 5 6.52 5.66 18.44
C ALA A 5 7.00 4.54 17.50
N ILE A 6 7.20 3.33 18.04
CA ILE A 6 7.56 2.15 17.23
C ILE A 6 6.44 1.83 16.23
N PHE A 7 5.18 1.85 16.67
CA PHE A 7 4.02 1.62 15.81
C PHE A 7 3.94 2.66 14.68
N GLU A 8 4.09 3.95 14.98
CA GLU A 8 4.08 5.01 13.96
C GLU A 8 5.23 4.82 12.94
N ASN A 9 6.43 4.45 13.40
CA ASN A 9 7.55 4.17 12.50
C ASN A 9 7.29 2.95 11.61
N ALA A 10 6.68 1.89 12.16
CA ALA A 10 6.35 0.69 11.41
C ALA A 10 5.33 0.97 10.30
N LEU A 11 4.34 1.83 10.55
CA LEU A 11 3.39 2.26 9.51
C LEU A 11 4.10 2.93 8.33
N VAL A 12 5.08 3.79 8.60
CA VAL A 12 5.85 4.46 7.55
C VAL A 12 6.69 3.46 6.74
N VAL A 13 7.35 2.51 7.40
CA VAL A 13 8.12 1.45 6.72
C VAL A 13 7.23 0.63 5.80
N LEU A 14 6.07 0.17 6.31
CA LEU A 14 5.10 -0.60 5.52
C LEU A 14 4.53 0.23 4.37
N ALA A 15 4.27 1.52 4.57
CA ALA A 15 3.80 2.40 3.50
C ALA A 15 4.82 2.50 2.36
N ILE A 16 6.10 2.67 2.68
CA ILE A 16 7.18 2.71 1.68
C ILE A 16 7.28 1.37 0.93
N GLU A 17 7.21 0.25 1.65
CA GLU A 17 7.25 -1.09 1.06
C GLU A 17 6.08 -1.32 0.09
N LEU A 18 4.85 -0.99 0.50
CA LEU A 18 3.65 -1.15 -0.32
C LEU A 18 3.70 -0.29 -1.60
N VAL A 19 4.13 0.97 -1.49
CA VAL A 19 4.29 1.85 -2.65
C VAL A 19 5.37 1.33 -3.60
N SER A 20 6.49 0.86 -3.06
CA SER A 20 7.59 0.29 -3.85
C SER A 20 7.14 -1.00 -4.56
N GLY A 21 6.40 -1.87 -3.86
CA GLY A 21 5.81 -3.08 -4.44
C GLY A 21 4.79 -2.75 -5.54
N ALA A 22 3.95 -1.74 -5.34
CA ALA A 22 3.01 -1.30 -6.36
C ALA A 22 3.71 -0.76 -7.62
N GLN A 23 4.81 -0.02 -7.43
CA GLN A 23 5.64 0.47 -8.53
C GLN A 23 6.32 -0.68 -9.28
N ALA A 24 6.85 -1.68 -8.56
CA ALA A 24 7.45 -2.86 -9.17
C ALA A 24 6.43 -3.65 -10.02
N LEU A 25 5.18 -3.79 -9.53
CA LEU A 25 4.11 -4.44 -10.30
C LEU A 25 3.82 -3.69 -11.61
N ASP A 26 3.80 -2.37 -11.59
CA ASP A 26 3.58 -1.58 -12.81
C ASP A 26 4.69 -1.78 -13.84
N PHE A 27 5.95 -1.88 -13.40
CA PHE A 27 7.07 -2.15 -14.31
C PHE A 27 7.03 -3.56 -14.92
N HIS A 28 6.30 -4.49 -14.30
CA HIS A 28 6.12 -5.85 -14.80
C HIS A 28 4.92 -6.01 -15.74
N LEU A 29 4.17 -4.95 -16.06
CA LEU A 29 3.08 -5.02 -17.03
C LEU A 29 3.59 -5.60 -18.37
N PRO A 30 2.81 -6.50 -19.02
CA PRO A 30 1.42 -6.85 -18.74
C PRO A 30 1.20 -8.01 -17.76
N LEU A 31 2.22 -8.47 -17.02
CA LEU A 31 2.05 -9.55 -16.03
C LEU A 31 1.03 -9.15 -14.97
N GLN A 32 0.15 -10.09 -14.62
CA GLN A 32 -0.93 -9.85 -13.67
C GLN A 32 -0.63 -10.48 -12.32
N PRO A 33 -0.73 -9.71 -11.21
CA PRO A 33 -0.56 -10.28 -9.88
C PRO A 33 -1.77 -11.14 -9.47
N GLY A 34 -1.60 -11.93 -8.41
CA GLY A 34 -2.71 -12.68 -7.81
C GLY A 34 -3.85 -11.77 -7.31
N ARG A 35 -5.07 -12.31 -7.18
CA ARG A 35 -6.31 -11.56 -6.86
C ARG A 35 -6.18 -10.58 -5.69
N GLY A 36 -5.63 -11.03 -4.56
CA GLY A 36 -5.47 -10.20 -3.36
C GLY A 36 -4.46 -9.08 -3.57
N VAL A 37 -3.31 -9.40 -4.16
CA VAL A 37 -2.27 -8.40 -4.51
C VAL A 37 -2.82 -7.38 -5.50
N ALA A 38 -3.60 -7.80 -6.50
CA ALA A 38 -4.27 -6.89 -7.43
C ALA A 38 -5.25 -5.94 -6.72
N ALA A 39 -5.97 -6.41 -5.69
CA ALA A 39 -6.86 -5.57 -4.91
C ALA A 39 -6.11 -4.52 -4.08
N ALA A 40 -5.04 -4.93 -3.38
CA ALA A 40 -4.17 -4.01 -2.64
C ALA A 40 -3.52 -2.98 -3.58
N HIS A 41 -2.99 -3.43 -4.71
CA HIS A 41 -2.39 -2.57 -5.74
C HIS A 41 -3.37 -1.47 -6.22
N ARG A 42 -4.63 -1.83 -6.50
CA ARG A 42 -5.66 -0.84 -6.88
C ARG A 42 -5.92 0.20 -5.80
N GLN A 43 -5.98 -0.21 -4.53
CA GLN A 43 -6.16 0.74 -3.41
C GLN A 43 -4.97 1.70 -3.28
N ILE A 44 -3.76 1.17 -3.40
CA ILE A 44 -2.54 2.00 -3.38
C ILE A 44 -2.56 2.98 -4.55
N ARG A 45 -2.88 2.52 -5.77
CA ARG A 45 -2.92 3.38 -6.97
C ARG A 45 -4.01 4.43 -6.97
N ALA A 46 -5.07 4.25 -6.18
CA ALA A 46 -6.08 5.28 -5.96
C ALA A 46 -5.52 6.47 -5.15
N GLU A 47 -4.58 6.23 -4.24
CA GLU A 47 -3.99 7.27 -3.39
C GLU A 47 -2.69 7.86 -3.94
N ILE A 48 -1.89 7.02 -4.60
CA ILE A 48 -0.60 7.39 -5.18
C ILE A 48 -0.50 6.89 -6.64
N PRO A 49 -0.59 7.79 -7.63
CA PRO A 49 -0.37 7.46 -9.04
C PRO A 49 1.03 6.86 -9.28
N HIS A 50 1.19 6.19 -10.42
CA HIS A 50 2.49 5.69 -10.87
C HIS A 50 3.55 6.80 -10.81
N LEU A 51 4.76 6.42 -10.41
CA LEU A 51 5.87 7.36 -10.28
C LEU A 51 6.65 7.45 -11.59
N ASP A 52 6.20 8.33 -12.48
CA ASP A 52 6.86 8.56 -13.78
C ASP A 52 8.16 9.38 -13.64
N ARG A 53 8.24 10.18 -12.58
CA ARG A 53 9.34 11.10 -12.28
C ARG A 53 9.41 11.35 -10.78
N ASP A 54 10.58 11.80 -10.33
CA ASP A 54 10.80 12.17 -8.94
C ASP A 54 9.86 13.29 -8.50
N ARG A 55 9.28 13.11 -7.32
CA ARG A 55 8.39 14.08 -6.67
C ARG A 55 8.38 13.86 -5.16
N TYR A 56 7.86 14.84 -4.43
CA TYR A 56 7.76 14.76 -2.97
C TYR A 56 6.61 13.82 -2.56
N LEU A 57 6.94 12.70 -1.93
CA LEU A 57 5.98 11.61 -1.65
C LEU A 57 5.35 11.64 -0.25
N ARG A 58 5.85 12.48 0.66
CA ARG A 58 5.40 12.45 2.05
C ARG A 58 3.88 12.57 2.21
N PRO A 59 3.16 13.48 1.53
CA PRO A 59 1.72 13.62 1.71
C PRO A 59 0.95 12.37 1.27
N GLU A 60 1.47 11.63 0.29
CA GLU A 60 0.86 10.39 -0.19
C GLU A 60 1.23 9.20 0.68
N LEU A 61 2.47 9.13 1.17
CA LEU A 61 2.86 8.12 2.15
C LEU A 61 2.03 8.23 3.43
N ASP A 62 1.68 9.44 3.87
CA ASP A 62 0.79 9.66 5.00
C ASP A 62 -0.60 9.04 4.74
N LYS A 63 -1.15 9.17 3.52
CA LYS A 63 -2.41 8.50 3.11
C LYS A 63 -2.30 6.98 3.13
N ILE A 64 -1.18 6.42 2.68
CA ILE A 64 -0.95 4.97 2.74
C ILE A 64 -0.86 4.51 4.20
N CYS A 65 -0.24 5.28 5.09
CA CYS A 65 -0.24 4.99 6.52
C CYS A 65 -1.67 4.95 7.09
N ASP A 66 -2.55 5.86 6.65
CA ASP A 66 -3.95 5.87 7.05
C ASP A 66 -4.74 4.67 6.49
N LEU A 67 -4.46 4.22 5.26
CA LEU A 67 -5.04 2.99 4.71
C LEU A 67 -4.63 1.75 5.53
N ILE A 68 -3.36 1.67 5.95
CA ILE A 68 -2.88 0.58 6.81
C ILE A 68 -3.57 0.67 8.18
N ARG A 69 -3.56 1.86 8.80
CA ARG A 69 -4.11 2.08 10.15
C ARG A 69 -5.61 1.80 10.24
N SER A 70 -6.36 2.18 9.21
CA SER A 70 -7.81 1.97 9.14
C SER A 70 -8.20 0.52 8.83
N GLY A 71 -7.25 -0.31 8.39
CA GLY A 71 -7.54 -1.67 7.90
C GLY A 71 -8.17 -1.70 6.52
N THR A 72 -8.27 -0.57 5.82
CA THR A 72 -8.90 -0.48 4.49
C THR A 72 -8.24 -1.42 3.49
N LEU A 73 -6.91 -1.55 3.54
CA LEU A 73 -6.18 -2.51 2.70
C LEU A 73 -6.56 -3.96 2.99
N VAL A 74 -6.69 -4.33 4.27
CA VAL A 74 -7.09 -5.67 4.69
C VAL A 74 -8.50 -5.98 4.17
N VAL A 75 -9.45 -5.08 4.41
CA VAL A 75 -10.84 -5.23 3.94
C VAL A 75 -10.91 -5.37 2.42
N ALA A 76 -10.15 -4.56 1.68
CA ALA A 76 -10.12 -4.63 0.22
C ALA A 76 -9.56 -5.96 -0.30
N VAL A 77 -8.53 -6.50 0.37
CA VAL A 77 -7.95 -7.81 0.04
C VAL A 77 -8.94 -8.93 0.40
N GLU A 78 -9.53 -8.91 1.59
CA GLU A 78 -10.50 -9.91 2.05
C GLU A 78 -11.72 -9.99 1.14
N ASN A 79 -12.23 -8.84 0.68
CA ASN A 79 -13.31 -8.80 -0.31
C ASN A 79 -12.91 -9.46 -1.64
N ALA A 80 -11.62 -9.54 -1.96
CA ALA A 80 -11.12 -10.13 -3.20
C ALA A 80 -10.73 -11.61 -3.07
N VAL A 81 -10.33 -12.11 -1.90
CA VAL A 81 -9.80 -13.48 -1.70
C VAL A 81 -10.40 -14.24 -0.52
N GLU A 82 -11.52 -13.76 0.05
CA GLU A 82 -12.11 -14.25 1.30
C GLU A 82 -11.30 -13.84 2.54
N LYS A 83 -11.82 -14.18 3.72
CA LYS A 83 -11.28 -13.71 5.00
C LYS A 83 -9.82 -14.16 5.21
N LEU A 84 -8.96 -13.23 5.64
CA LEU A 84 -7.60 -13.56 6.04
C LEU A 84 -7.64 -14.19 7.45
N LEU A 85 -6.79 -15.20 7.68
CA LEU A 85 -6.78 -16.03 8.90
C LEU A 85 -6.70 -15.23 10.20
#